data_AF-A0A928QFG9-F1
#
_entry.id   AF-A0A928QFG9-F1
#
_cell.length_a   1.000
_cell.length_b   1.000
_cell.length_c   1.000
_cell.angle_alpha   90.00
_cell.angle_beta   90.00
_cell.angle_gamma   90.00
#
_symmetry.space_group_name_H-M   'P 1'
#
loop_
_entity.id
_entity.type
_entity.pdbx_description
1 polymer ?
#
loop_
_entity_poly.entity_id
_entity_poly.type
_entity_poly.pdbx_seq_one_letter_code
_entity_poly.pdbx_strand_id
1 'polypeptide(L)'
;MKIVGADIQAITLLPFGASVKLGQMPIISYKNEMFISLCAPLLNGTIAIIFIIIAKMLNIYLGFLIACNLIMCFMNLMPVSELDGGRALSSFLKILLPLQKAELISDIISVLFLVPIIALGIYFLISTGYNFSLLLIGIYLSVNFMFKNFKNRC
;
A
#
# COMPACT_ATOMS: atom_id res chain seq x y z
N MET A 1 -11.75 -6.28 -9.28
CA MET A 1 -11.19 -7.42 -10.04
C MET A 1 -12.25 -8.17 -10.85
N LYS A 2 -13.31 -8.72 -10.24
CA LYS A 2 -14.46 -9.28 -11.01
C LYS A 2 -15.16 -8.28 -11.95
N ILE A 3 -15.27 -7.02 -11.52
CA ILE A 3 -15.88 -5.92 -12.29
C ILE A 3 -15.04 -5.52 -13.53
N VAL A 4 -13.74 -5.89 -13.56
CA VAL A 4 -12.81 -5.52 -14.64
C VAL A 4 -12.55 -6.69 -15.60
N GLY A 5 -13.32 -7.79 -15.49
CA GLY A 5 -13.17 -8.96 -16.38
C GLY A 5 -11.89 -9.76 -16.13
N ALA A 6 -11.25 -9.59 -14.98
CA ALA A 6 -10.05 -10.35 -14.61
C ALA A 6 -10.46 -11.73 -14.07
N ASP A 7 -10.08 -12.81 -14.77
CA ASP A 7 -10.33 -14.17 -14.31
C ASP A 7 -9.31 -14.59 -13.25
N ILE A 8 -9.79 -14.82 -12.03
CA ILE A 8 -8.97 -15.10 -10.85
C ILE A 8 -8.73 -16.61 -10.80
N GLN A 9 -7.51 -17.06 -11.12
CA GLN A 9 -7.18 -18.48 -11.09
C GLN A 9 -6.83 -18.98 -9.69
N ALA A 10 -6.10 -18.17 -8.91
CA ALA A 10 -5.73 -18.57 -7.55
C ALA A 10 -5.44 -17.35 -6.67
N ILE A 11 -5.75 -17.48 -5.38
CA ILE A 11 -5.32 -16.57 -4.32
C ILE A 11 -4.38 -17.36 -3.42
N THR A 12 -3.11 -16.95 -3.35
CA THR A 12 -2.10 -17.57 -2.49
C THR A 12 -1.81 -16.64 -1.33
N LEU A 13 -2.05 -17.12 -0.10
CA LEU A 13 -1.67 -16.41 1.11
C LEU A 13 -0.18 -16.64 1.37
N LEU A 14 0.56 -15.54 1.44
CA LEU A 14 1.98 -15.50 1.77
C LEU A 14 2.14 -15.00 3.22
N PRO A 15 3.24 -15.35 3.91
CA PRO A 15 3.46 -14.86 5.28
C PRO A 15 3.49 -13.34 5.40
N PHE A 16 3.74 -12.62 4.30
CA PHE A 16 3.80 -11.15 4.24
C PHE A 16 2.73 -10.53 3.32
N GLY A 17 1.69 -11.27 2.93
CA GLY A 17 0.61 -10.71 2.12
C GLY A 17 -0.23 -11.75 1.36
N ALA A 18 -0.87 -11.33 0.29
CA ALA A 18 -1.61 -12.23 -0.60
C ALA A 18 -1.21 -11.95 -2.05
N SER A 19 -0.92 -13.00 -2.81
CA SER A 19 -0.70 -12.93 -4.24
C SER A 19 -1.92 -13.48 -4.97
N VAL A 20 -2.41 -12.74 -5.96
CA VAL A 20 -3.51 -13.18 -6.82
C VAL A 20 -2.93 -13.52 -8.19
N LYS A 21 -3.01 -14.80 -8.58
CA LYS A 21 -2.68 -15.23 -9.94
C LYS A 21 -3.88 -15.02 -10.85
N LEU A 22 -3.69 -14.20 -11.88
CA LEU A 22 -4.66 -13.92 -12.92
C LEU A 22 -4.35 -14.77 -14.14
N GLY A 23 -5.38 -15.41 -14.71
CA GLY A 23 -5.22 -16.33 -15.84
C GLY A 23 -4.98 -15.66 -17.19
N GLN A 24 -5.68 -14.56 -17.42
CA GLN A 24 -5.37 -13.61 -18.47
C GLN A 24 -5.01 -12.31 -17.77
N MET A 25 -3.98 -11.60 -18.23
CA MET A 25 -3.79 -10.20 -17.84
C MET A 25 -4.77 -9.36 -18.67
N PRO A 26 -5.93 -8.93 -18.14
CA PRO A 26 -6.74 -7.97 -18.86
C PRO A 26 -5.92 -6.68 -19.04
N ILE A 27 -6.11 -6.02 -20.17
CA ILE A 27 -5.60 -4.66 -20.38
C ILE A 27 -6.42 -3.74 -19.47
N ILE A 28 -5.95 -3.56 -18.23
CA ILE A 28 -6.59 -2.68 -17.26
C ILE A 28 -6.20 -1.24 -17.62
N SER A 29 -7.19 -0.39 -17.87
CA SER A 29 -6.94 1.04 -18.04
C SER A 29 -6.35 1.63 -16.75
N TYR A 30 -5.37 2.54 -16.87
CA TYR A 30 -4.75 3.20 -15.72
C TYR A 30 -5.76 3.84 -14.76
N LYS A 31 -6.90 4.32 -15.27
CA LYS A 31 -8.00 4.83 -14.43
C LYS A 31 -8.57 3.74 -13.52
N ASN A 32 -8.80 2.55 -14.06
CA ASN A 32 -9.34 1.43 -13.29
C ASN A 32 -8.31 0.91 -12.28
N GLU A 33 -7.02 0.92 -12.62
CA GLU A 33 -5.94 0.55 -11.70
C GLU A 33 -5.86 1.50 -10.49
N MET A 34 -6.01 2.81 -10.73
CA MET A 34 -6.13 3.81 -9.68
C MET A 34 -7.34 3.55 -8.78
N PHE A 35 -8.53 3.33 -9.35
CA PHE A 35 -9.74 3.03 -8.56
C PHE A 35 -9.59 1.75 -7.74
N ILE A 36 -9.10 0.67 -8.34
CA ILE A 36 -8.87 -0.61 -7.63
C ILE A 36 -7.92 -0.40 -6.44
N SER A 37 -6.84 0.34 -6.64
CA SER A 37 -5.86 0.59 -5.58
C SER A 37 -6.48 1.42 -4.45
N LEU A 38 -7.27 2.45 -4.76
CA LEU A 38 -7.93 3.29 -3.75
C LEU A 38 -9.07 2.56 -3.00
N CYS A 39 -9.66 1.52 -3.56
CA CYS A 39 -10.68 0.73 -2.85
C CYS A 39 -10.15 0.13 -1.54
N ALA A 40 -8.88 -0.26 -1.47
CA ALA A 40 -8.32 -0.88 -0.27
C ALA A 40 -8.20 0.10 0.93
N PRO A 41 -7.58 1.29 0.80
CA PRO A 41 -7.65 2.34 1.84
C PRO A 41 -9.08 2.73 2.21
N LEU A 42 -9.98 2.87 1.22
CA LEU A 42 -11.37 3.23 1.46
C LEU A 42 -12.10 2.18 2.32
N LEU A 43 -11.88 0.90 2.07
CA LEU A 43 -12.45 -0.18 2.88
C LEU A 43 -11.93 -0.15 4.32
N ASN A 44 -10.62 0.07 4.52
CA ASN A 44 -10.07 0.20 5.87
C ASN A 44 -10.68 1.41 6.61
N GLY A 45 -10.83 2.55 5.91
CA GLY A 45 -11.49 3.74 6.46
C GLY A 45 -12.96 3.52 6.82
N THR A 46 -13.72 2.83 5.96
CA THR A 46 -15.14 2.56 6.22
C THR A 46 -15.32 1.57 7.37
N ILE A 47 -14.48 0.54 7.48
CA ILE A 47 -14.48 -0.40 8.62
C ILE A 47 -14.17 0.33 9.92
N ALA A 48 -13.20 1.26 9.92
CA ALA A 48 -12.91 2.08 11.09
C ALA A 48 -14.14 2.89 11.55
N ILE A 49 -14.86 3.51 10.62
CA ILE A 49 -16.08 4.28 10.92
C ILE A 49 -17.18 3.37 11.49
N ILE A 50 -17.37 2.17 10.90
CA ILE A 50 -18.33 1.18 11.40
C ILE A 50 -18.01 0.80 12.84
N PHE A 51 -16.73 0.53 13.16
CA PHE A 51 -16.34 0.21 14.54
C PHE A 51 -16.53 1.38 15.51
N ILE A 52 -16.33 2.62 15.07
CA ILE A 52 -16.64 3.81 15.91
C ILE A 52 -18.14 3.87 16.23
N ILE A 53 -19.00 3.64 15.24
CA ILE A 53 -20.46 3.65 15.42
C ILE A 53 -20.88 2.52 16.38
N ILE A 54 -20.39 1.29 16.16
CA ILE A 54 -20.69 0.14 17.02
C ILE A 54 -20.19 0.36 18.44
N ALA A 55 -18.96 0.85 18.61
CA ALA A 55 -18.38 1.15 19.92
C ALA A 55 -19.27 2.11 20.71
N LYS A 56 -19.79 3.14 20.04
CA LYS A 56 -20.69 4.13 20.65
C LYS A 56 -22.08 3.59 20.95
N MET A 57 -22.65 2.76 20.06
CA MET A 57 -23.98 2.19 20.24
C MET A 57 -24.03 1.14 21.36
N LEU A 58 -23.02 0.28 21.43
CA LEU A 58 -22.96 -0.83 22.39
C LEU A 58 -22.16 -0.49 23.66
N ASN A 59 -21.53 0.68 23.69
CA ASN A 59 -20.65 1.14 24.78
C ASN A 59 -19.48 0.16 25.03
N ILE A 60 -18.95 -0.43 23.95
CA ILE A 60 -17.84 -1.39 23.97
C ILE A 60 -16.56 -0.69 23.52
N TYR A 61 -15.43 -1.01 24.17
CA TYR A 61 -14.13 -0.52 23.73
C TYR A 61 -13.62 -1.31 22.51
N LEU A 62 -13.66 -0.67 21.34
CA LEU A 62 -13.08 -1.19 20.09
C LEU A 62 -11.84 -0.38 19.65
N GLY A 63 -11.19 0.33 20.59
CA GLY A 63 -10.11 1.27 20.29
C GLY A 63 -8.96 0.66 19.50
N PHE A 64 -8.56 -0.57 19.83
CA PHE A 64 -7.52 -1.31 19.10
C PHE A 64 -7.91 -1.58 17.63
N LEU A 65 -9.13 -2.06 17.38
CA LEU A 65 -9.61 -2.37 16.02
C LEU A 65 -9.76 -1.11 15.17
N ILE A 66 -10.22 -0.02 15.77
CA ILE A 66 -10.32 1.29 15.11
C ILE A 66 -8.92 1.79 14.76
N ALA A 67 -7.97 1.76 15.71
CA ALA A 67 -6.61 2.19 15.49
C ALA A 67 -5.93 1.38 14.38
N CYS A 68 -6.06 0.05 14.37
CA CYS A 68 -5.49 -0.80 13.33
C CYS A 68 -6.02 -0.44 11.94
N ASN A 69 -7.35 -0.27 11.79
CA ASN A 69 -7.94 0.07 10.48
C ASN A 69 -7.55 1.47 10.02
N LEU A 70 -7.46 2.45 10.93
CA LEU A 70 -6.99 3.79 10.60
C LEU A 70 -5.51 3.81 10.20
N ILE A 71 -4.65 3.10 10.94
CA ILE A 71 -3.22 2.97 10.61
C ILE A 71 -3.07 2.28 9.25
N MET A 72 -3.80 1.19 9.00
CA MET A 72 -3.78 0.49 7.71
C MET A 72 -4.29 1.37 6.55
N CYS A 73 -5.34 2.17 6.79
CA CYS A 73 -5.84 3.15 5.81
C CYS A 73 -4.74 4.19 5.48
N PHE A 74 -4.13 4.78 6.51
CA PHE A 74 -3.10 5.79 6.36
C PHE A 74 -1.85 5.24 5.66
N MET A 75 -1.36 4.07 6.10
CA MET A 75 -0.23 3.40 5.49
C MET A 75 -0.52 3.09 4.03
N ASN A 76 -1.67 2.47 3.70
CA ASN A 76 -2.00 2.16 2.31
C ASN A 76 -2.20 3.40 1.42
N LEU A 77 -2.45 4.58 1.98
CA LEU A 77 -2.57 5.83 1.22
C LEU A 77 -1.22 6.50 0.94
N MET A 78 -0.13 6.07 1.58
CA MET A 78 1.19 6.66 1.36
C MET A 78 1.65 6.50 -0.10
N PRO A 79 2.32 7.51 -0.68
CA PRO A 79 2.77 7.51 -2.07
C PRO A 79 4.07 6.70 -2.26
N VAL A 80 4.10 5.46 -1.75
CA VAL A 80 5.22 4.52 -1.92
C VAL A 80 4.79 3.44 -2.88
N SER A 81 5.62 3.15 -3.90
CA SER A 81 5.22 2.34 -5.06
C SER A 81 4.79 0.89 -4.74
N GLU A 82 5.10 0.37 -3.56
CA GLU A 82 4.63 -0.92 -3.08
C GLU A 82 3.24 -0.88 -2.45
N LEU A 83 2.88 0.28 -1.91
CA LEU A 83 1.60 0.54 -1.25
C LEU A 83 0.56 0.98 -2.29
N ASP A 84 -0.72 0.83 -1.93
CA ASP A 84 -1.83 1.13 -2.83
C ASP A 84 -1.85 2.60 -3.27
N GLY A 85 -1.43 3.53 -2.41
CA GLY A 85 -1.31 4.96 -2.67
C GLY A 85 -0.23 5.27 -3.71
N GLY A 86 0.91 4.57 -3.68
CA GLY A 86 1.93 4.70 -4.73
C GLY A 86 1.48 4.09 -6.06
N ARG A 87 0.70 3.01 -6.06
CA ARG A 87 0.09 2.47 -7.29
C ARG A 87 -0.94 3.42 -7.88
N ALA A 88 -1.77 4.03 -7.04
CA ALA A 88 -2.72 5.06 -7.45
C ALA A 88 -2.00 6.27 -8.05
N LEU A 89 -0.93 6.75 -7.40
CA LEU A 89 -0.11 7.85 -7.89
C LEU A 89 0.60 7.52 -9.22
N SER A 90 1.20 6.33 -9.32
CA SER A 90 1.85 5.86 -10.55
C SER A 90 0.85 5.77 -11.70
N SER A 91 -0.34 5.21 -11.46
CA SER A 91 -1.41 5.13 -12.44
C SER A 91 -1.89 6.52 -12.88
N PHE A 92 -2.02 7.46 -11.94
CA PHE A 92 -2.36 8.85 -12.24
C PHE A 92 -1.29 9.53 -13.10
N LEU A 93 0.00 9.38 -12.76
CA LEU A 93 1.12 9.90 -13.55
C LEU A 93 1.16 9.29 -14.96
N LYS A 94 0.84 7.99 -15.12
CA LYS A 94 0.78 7.31 -16.43
C LYS A 94 -0.36 7.80 -17.32
N ILE A 95 -1.39 8.42 -16.76
CA ILE A 95 -2.46 9.08 -17.53
C ILE A 95 -1.96 10.41 -18.11
N LEU A 96 -1.10 11.14 -17.38
CA LEU A 96 -0.66 12.49 -17.75
C LEU A 96 0.68 12.52 -18.51
N LEU A 97 1.56 11.56 -18.28
CA LEU A 97 2.95 11.58 -18.73
C LEU A 97 3.32 10.32 -19.53
N PRO A 98 4.36 10.41 -20.39
CA PRO A 98 4.95 9.23 -21.02
C PRO A 98 5.36 8.19 -19.97
N LEU A 99 5.17 6.91 -20.28
CA LEU A 99 5.34 5.79 -19.36
C LEU A 99 6.66 5.86 -18.57
N GLN A 100 7.77 6.11 -19.27
CA GLN A 100 9.11 6.20 -18.70
C GLN A 100 9.25 7.33 -17.67
N LYS A 101 8.63 8.50 -17.93
CA LYS A 101 8.67 9.64 -17.00
C LYS A 101 7.78 9.39 -15.79
N ALA A 102 6.60 8.80 -16.00
CA ALA A 102 5.68 8.48 -14.92
C ALA A 102 6.28 7.50 -13.90
N GLU A 103 7.00 6.47 -14.38
CA GLU A 103 7.67 5.51 -13.50
C GLU A 103 8.83 6.13 -12.75
N LEU A 104 9.68 6.90 -13.42
CA LEU A 104 10.81 7.59 -12.79
C LEU A 104 10.35 8.56 -11.70
N ILE A 105 9.29 9.34 -11.94
CA ILE A 105 8.73 10.25 -10.93
C ILE A 105 8.13 9.47 -9.76
N SER A 106 7.38 8.39 -10.03
CA SER A 106 6.80 7.55 -8.98
C SER A 106 7.87 6.91 -8.10
N ASP A 107 9.00 6.51 -8.68
CA ASP A 107 10.12 5.91 -7.96
C ASP A 107 10.86 6.95 -7.11
N ILE A 108 11.08 8.16 -7.64
CA ILE A 108 11.66 9.27 -6.86
C ILE A 108 10.77 9.60 -5.66
N ILE A 109 9.45 9.72 -5.85
CA ILE A 109 8.52 10.00 -4.76
C ILE A 109 8.55 8.87 -3.73
N SER A 110 8.61 7.61 -4.18
CA SER A 110 8.71 6.47 -3.27
C SER A 110 9.95 6.55 -2.38
N VAL A 111 11.13 6.80 -2.97
CA VAL A 111 12.40 6.93 -2.24
C VAL A 111 12.35 8.11 -1.27
N LEU A 112 11.77 9.24 -1.69
CA LEU A 112 11.63 10.44 -0.86
C LEU A 112 10.82 10.17 0.42
N PHE A 113 9.83 9.28 0.38
CA PHE A 113 9.05 8.89 1.55
C PHE A 113 9.68 7.73 2.34
N LEU A 114 10.37 6.81 1.67
CA LEU A 114 11.07 5.68 2.29
C LEU A 114 12.23 6.14 3.19
N VAL A 115 13.04 7.09 2.74
CA VAL A 115 14.24 7.56 3.48
C VAL A 115 13.88 8.13 4.86
N PRO A 116 12.89 9.04 5.01
CA PRO A 116 12.43 9.52 6.30
C PRO A 116 11.86 8.41 7.18
N ILE A 117 11.11 7.45 6.63
CA ILE A 117 10.54 6.34 7.40
C ILE A 117 11.65 5.50 8.03
N ILE A 118 12.70 5.19 7.27
CA ILE A 118 13.85 4.43 7.77
C ILE A 118 14.62 5.26 8.81
N ALA A 119 14.86 6.55 8.54
CA ALA A 119 15.55 7.44 9.47
C ALA A 119 14.79 7.58 10.80
N LEU A 120 13.47 7.75 10.75
CA LEU A 120 12.60 7.77 11.92
C LEU A 120 12.60 6.41 12.63
N GLY A 121 12.61 5.31 11.88
CA GLY A 121 12.70 3.96 12.43
C GLY A 121 14.00 3.73 13.22
N ILE A 122 15.13 4.19 12.69
CA ILE A 122 16.43 4.16 13.37
C ILE A 122 16.42 5.07 14.60
N TYR A 123 15.88 6.28 14.47
CA TYR A 123 15.80 7.24 15.58
C TYR A 123 14.97 6.68 16.74
N PHE A 124 13.78 6.13 16.46
CA PHE A 124 12.93 5.51 17.47
C PHE A 124 13.59 4.26 18.06
N LEU A 125 14.30 3.46 17.26
CA LEU A 125 15.02 2.29 17.76
C LEU A 125 16.07 2.70 18.81
N ILE A 126 16.86 3.75 18.53
CA ILE A 126 17.89 4.25 19.44
C ILE A 126 17.27 4.91 20.66
N SER A 127 16.16 5.64 20.50
CA SER A 127 15.58 6.44 21.58
C SER A 127 14.68 5.63 22.53
N THR A 128 13.99 4.59 22.05
CA THR A 128 13.05 3.81 22.88
C THR A 128 13.43 2.34 23.07
N GLY A 129 14.41 1.81 22.33
CA GLY A 129 14.91 0.44 22.48
C GLY A 129 13.97 -0.69 22.03
N TYR A 130 12.69 -0.39 21.72
CA TYR A 130 11.65 -1.39 21.48
C TYR A 130 10.93 -1.29 20.12
N ASN A 131 11.08 -0.20 19.36
CA ASN A 131 10.35 -0.01 18.09
C ASN A 131 11.05 -0.65 16.87
N PHE A 132 11.40 -1.94 16.97
CA PHE A 132 11.95 -2.72 15.84
C PHE A 132 11.00 -2.78 14.64
N SER A 133 9.69 -2.75 14.87
CA SER A 133 8.68 -2.92 13.82
C SER A 133 8.78 -1.88 12.71
N LEU A 134 9.05 -0.61 13.05
CA LEU A 134 9.14 0.46 12.05
C LEU A 134 10.38 0.30 11.16
N LEU A 135 11.51 -0.08 11.77
CA LEU A 135 12.75 -0.38 11.06
C LEU A 135 12.55 -1.58 10.12
N LEU A 136 11.90 -2.64 10.60
CA LEU A 136 11.66 -3.86 9.84
C LEU A 136 10.76 -3.59 8.62
N ILE A 137 9.73 -2.75 8.78
CA ILE A 137 8.89 -2.27 7.66
C ILE A 137 9.73 -1.45 6.66
N GLY A 138 10.57 -0.53 7.14
CA GLY A 138 11.44 0.28 6.28
C GLY A 138 12.43 -0.56 5.47
N ILE A 139 13.06 -1.56 6.09
CA ILE A 139 13.96 -2.51 5.41
C ILE A 139 13.18 -3.33 4.38
N TYR A 140 12.02 -3.87 4.76
CA TYR A 140 11.19 -4.68 3.87
C TYR A 140 10.78 -3.91 2.60
N LEU A 141 10.27 -2.68 2.77
CA LEU A 141 9.91 -1.80 1.65
C LEU A 141 11.14 -1.38 0.83
N SER A 142 12.32 -1.29 1.43
CA SER A 142 13.54 -0.98 0.66
C SER A 142 13.96 -2.14 -0.23
N VAL A 143 13.92 -3.35 0.32
CA VAL A 143 14.32 -4.58 -0.37
C VAL A 143 13.39 -4.86 -1.55
N ASN A 144 12.07 -4.79 -1.34
CA ASN A 144 11.11 -4.99 -2.41
C ASN A 144 11.22 -3.91 -3.50
N PHE A 145 11.47 -2.65 -3.13
CA PHE A 145 11.67 -1.57 -4.09
C PHE A 145 12.90 -1.84 -4.96
N MET A 146 14.00 -2.31 -4.37
CA MET A 146 15.18 -2.74 -5.11
C MET A 146 14.85 -3.89 -6.07
N PHE A 147 14.18 -4.95 -5.61
CA PHE A 147 13.80 -6.08 -6.47
C PHE A 147 12.91 -5.66 -7.64
N LYS A 148 11.98 -4.73 -7.41
CA LYS A 148 11.13 -4.17 -8.46
C LYS A 148 11.94 -3.41 -9.50
N ASN A 149 12.87 -2.56 -9.05
CA ASN A 149 13.70 -1.74 -9.95
C ASN A 149 14.68 -2.61 -10.77
N PHE A 150 15.16 -3.73 -10.21
CA PHE A 150 15.93 -4.73 -10.97
C PHE A 150 15.09 -5.41 -12.07
N LYS A 151 13.83 -5.80 -11.77
CA LYS A 151 12.95 -6.45 -12.74
C LYS A 151 12.53 -5.54 -13.89
N ASN A 152 12.38 -4.24 -13.65
CA ASN A 152 12.03 -3.27 -14.70
C ASN A 152 13.20 -2.94 -15.66
N ARG A 153 14.43 -3.36 -15.36
CA ARG A 153 15.62 -3.12 -16.19
C ARG A 153 16.04 -4.31 -17.07
N CYS A 154 15.39 -5.46 -16.93
CA CYS A 154 15.60 -6.65 -17.77
C CYS A 154 14.45 -6.82 -18.76
#